data_AF-A0A9P5JSW9-F1
#
_entry.id   AF-A0A9P5JSW9-F1
#
_cell.length_a   1.000
_cell.length_b   1.000
_cell.length_c   1.000
_cell.angle_alpha   90.00
_cell.angle_beta   90.00
_cell.angle_gamma   90.00
#
_symmetry.space_group_name_H-M   'P 1'
#
loop_
_entity.id
_entity.type
_entity.pdbx_description
1 polymer ?
#
loop_
_entity_poly.entity_id
_entity_poly.type
_entity_poly.pdbx_seq_one_letter_code
_entity_poly.pdbx_strand_id
1 'polypeptide(L)'
;IRDNFLDQLILPKVSKAVADWSLRRSDVPLRTLVFPWLPHVGLRMEELLGDARRKLKSVLRGWDITEGVPDDLPAWREVFSVGDWDTMMLKYIVPKLGSTLREEFRVNPRSQDMAPLERVLAWAPLLRGSIVASLLAAEFFPKWLEVLHIWLVQPRPNFEEVAQWYAFWKGVFSEDILALPAVHDGFTRGLQLMNMAIELGPDAPTKLPRPDHNRNSPAPTATTKGRTAAAAKSPPTRLQEITFRSIVEDFAATHNLMFFALWPCP
;
A
#
# COMPACT_ATOMS: atom_id res chain seq x y z
N ILE A 1 39.52 30.71 -3.90
CA ILE A 1 40.37 29.71 -4.59
C ILE A 1 39.65 28.38 -4.75
N ARG A 2 39.12 27.77 -3.67
CA ARG A 2 38.38 26.49 -3.73
C ARG A 2 37.15 26.51 -4.66
N ASP A 3 36.36 27.58 -4.60
CA ASP A 3 35.16 27.74 -5.45
C ASP A 3 35.50 27.82 -6.95
N ASN A 4 36.51 28.60 -7.30
CA ASN A 4 36.95 28.76 -8.69
C ASN A 4 37.46 27.44 -9.30
N PHE A 5 38.18 26.62 -8.52
CA PHE A 5 38.59 25.29 -8.93
C PHE A 5 37.40 24.35 -9.20
N LEU A 6 36.39 24.37 -8.31
CA LEU A 6 35.16 23.58 -8.50
C LEU A 6 34.42 24.03 -9.76
N ASP A 7 34.27 25.33 -9.96
CA ASP A 7 33.48 25.91 -11.04
C ASP A 7 34.15 25.72 -12.42
N GLN A 8 35.48 25.85 -12.50
CA GLN A 8 36.18 25.83 -13.79
C GLN A 8 36.69 24.44 -14.21
N LEU A 9 36.95 23.53 -13.27
CA LEU A 9 37.61 22.25 -13.58
C LEU A 9 36.77 21.03 -13.26
N ILE A 10 36.02 21.05 -12.15
CA ILE A 10 35.24 19.89 -11.70
C ILE A 10 33.86 19.88 -12.33
N LEU A 11 33.10 20.97 -12.18
CA LEU A 11 31.72 21.05 -12.66
C LEU A 11 31.58 20.73 -14.16
N PRO A 12 32.41 21.28 -15.07
CA PRO A 12 32.29 20.96 -16.49
C PRO A 12 32.52 19.47 -16.79
N LYS A 13 33.43 18.82 -16.06
CA LYS A 13 33.72 17.39 -16.22
C LYS A 13 32.57 16.53 -15.69
N VAL A 14 32.02 16.89 -14.54
CA VAL A 14 30.87 16.19 -13.94
C VAL A 14 29.63 16.35 -14.82
N SER A 15 29.34 17.56 -15.30
CA SER A 15 28.25 17.82 -16.24
C SER A 15 28.38 17.02 -17.52
N LYS A 16 29.59 16.95 -18.10
CA LYS A 16 29.84 16.10 -19.27
C LYS A 16 29.61 14.63 -18.96
N ALA A 17 30.12 14.12 -17.83
CA ALA A 17 29.93 12.73 -17.44
C ALA A 17 28.45 12.37 -17.24
N VAL A 18 27.65 13.26 -16.64
CA VAL A 18 26.20 13.08 -16.47
C VAL A 18 25.45 13.16 -17.82
N ALA A 19 25.86 14.07 -18.71
CA ALA A 19 25.29 14.19 -20.04
C ALA A 19 25.52 12.91 -20.87
N ASP A 20 26.73 12.35 -20.82
CA ASP A 20 27.13 11.14 -21.53
C ASP A 20 26.58 9.85 -20.89
N TRP A 21 26.21 9.90 -19.60
CA TRP A 21 25.71 8.75 -18.86
C TRP A 21 24.43 8.16 -19.48
N SER A 22 24.36 6.83 -19.51
CA SER A 22 23.13 6.10 -19.87
C SER A 22 23.09 4.74 -19.20
N LEU A 23 21.92 4.34 -18.69
CA LEU A 23 21.72 3.06 -18.00
C LEU A 23 22.22 1.84 -18.81
N ARG A 24 22.07 1.88 -20.14
CA ARG A 24 22.46 0.76 -21.02
C ARG A 24 23.96 0.68 -21.34
N ARG A 25 24.72 1.77 -21.18
CA ARG A 25 26.13 1.85 -21.65
C ARG A 25 27.12 2.21 -20.55
N SER A 26 26.64 2.60 -19.37
CA SER A 26 27.49 3.07 -18.29
C SER A 26 27.54 2.01 -17.19
N ASP A 27 28.75 1.59 -16.84
CA ASP A 27 28.99 0.55 -15.82
C ASP A 27 28.82 1.06 -14.37
N VAL A 28 28.68 2.37 -14.20
CA VAL A 28 28.54 3.02 -12.90
C VAL A 28 27.15 3.61 -12.71
N PRO A 29 26.55 3.51 -11.51
CA PRO A 29 25.30 4.18 -11.19
C PRO A 29 25.41 5.70 -11.34
N LEU A 30 24.33 6.34 -11.77
CA LEU A 30 24.27 7.80 -11.92
C LEU A 30 24.58 8.52 -10.59
N ARG A 31 24.20 7.92 -9.45
CA ARG A 31 24.46 8.50 -8.13
C ARG A 31 25.95 8.75 -7.89
N THR A 32 26.82 7.88 -8.39
CA THR A 32 28.27 7.94 -8.18
C THR A 32 28.88 9.16 -8.87
N LEU A 33 28.25 9.65 -9.94
CA LEU A 33 28.70 10.85 -10.65
C LEU A 33 28.23 12.14 -9.97
N VAL A 34 27.11 12.11 -9.25
CA VAL A 34 26.43 13.32 -8.75
C VAL A 34 26.63 13.52 -7.24
N PHE A 35 26.39 12.48 -6.44
CA PHE A 35 26.27 12.58 -4.99
C PHE A 35 27.55 13.02 -4.27
N PRO A 36 28.77 12.59 -4.68
CA PRO A 36 30.00 13.05 -4.05
C PRO A 36 30.19 14.57 -4.07
N TRP A 37 29.53 15.26 -4.99
CA TRP A 37 29.68 16.71 -5.19
C TRP A 37 28.56 17.53 -4.54
N LEU A 38 27.45 16.91 -4.12
CA LEU A 38 26.33 17.60 -3.47
C LEU A 38 26.75 18.46 -2.27
N PRO A 39 27.60 17.98 -1.33
CA PRO A 39 27.99 18.77 -0.16
C PRO A 39 28.86 19.99 -0.47
N HIS A 40 29.43 20.08 -1.67
CA HIS A 40 30.48 21.03 -2.01
C HIS A 40 30.01 22.18 -2.90
N VAL A 41 28.93 21.98 -3.66
CA VAL A 41 28.61 22.86 -4.79
C VAL A 41 27.38 23.74 -4.51
N GLY A 42 26.51 23.36 -3.57
CA GLY A 42 25.36 24.15 -3.15
C GLY A 42 24.41 24.48 -4.31
N LEU A 43 23.91 25.71 -4.38
CA LEU A 43 22.97 26.19 -5.41
C LEU A 43 23.53 26.13 -6.85
N ARG A 44 24.85 26.02 -7.02
CA ARG A 44 25.51 25.96 -8.34
C ARG A 44 25.26 24.63 -9.06
N MET A 45 24.69 23.64 -8.37
CA MET A 45 24.45 22.31 -8.92
C MET A 45 23.09 22.17 -9.62
N GLU A 46 22.25 23.21 -9.64
CA GLU A 46 20.88 23.09 -10.16
C GLU A 46 20.81 22.61 -11.62
N GLU A 47 21.74 23.05 -12.48
CA GLU A 47 21.81 22.59 -13.87
C GLU A 47 22.17 21.10 -13.96
N LEU A 48 23.21 20.65 -13.24
CA LEU A 48 23.60 19.24 -13.18
C LEU A 48 22.48 18.37 -12.60
N LEU A 49 21.83 18.82 -11.53
CA LEU A 49 20.69 18.14 -10.93
C LEU A 49 19.51 18.13 -11.90
N GLY A 50 19.32 19.16 -12.71
CA GLY A 50 18.35 19.18 -13.79
C GLY A 50 18.56 18.01 -14.75
N ASP A 51 19.79 17.81 -15.23
CA ASP A 51 20.11 16.73 -16.15
C ASP A 51 20.06 15.35 -15.48
N ALA A 52 20.56 15.22 -14.25
CA ALA A 52 20.45 13.98 -13.49
C ALA A 52 18.99 13.58 -13.24
N ARG A 53 18.13 14.54 -12.85
CA ARG A 53 16.68 14.34 -12.69
C ARG A 53 16.02 13.90 -14.00
N ARG A 54 16.41 14.48 -15.15
CA ARG A 54 15.93 14.08 -16.48
C ARG A 54 16.33 12.65 -16.82
N LYS A 55 17.58 12.27 -16.55
CA LYS A 55 18.09 10.90 -16.76
C LYS A 55 17.35 9.89 -15.88
N LEU A 56 17.15 10.18 -14.60
CA LEU A 56 16.38 9.32 -13.70
C LEU A 56 14.93 9.15 -14.18
N LYS A 57 14.25 10.23 -14.60
CA LYS A 57 12.91 10.16 -15.19
C LYS A 57 12.89 9.27 -16.44
N SER A 58 13.93 9.31 -17.26
CA SER A 58 14.06 8.44 -18.44
C SER A 58 14.24 6.97 -18.06
N VAL A 59 14.99 6.68 -17.00
CA VAL A 59 15.16 5.33 -16.45
C VAL A 59 13.81 4.80 -15.97
N LEU A 60 13.12 5.53 -15.10
CA LEU A 60 11.82 5.10 -14.55
C LEU A 60 10.72 4.98 -15.62
N ARG A 61 10.81 5.77 -16.70
CA ARG A 61 9.92 5.62 -17.85
C ARG A 61 10.09 4.24 -18.50
N GLY A 62 11.32 3.79 -18.70
CA GLY A 62 11.65 2.50 -19.31
C GLY A 62 11.69 1.30 -18.36
N TRP A 63 11.65 1.54 -17.06
CA TRP A 63 11.69 0.52 -16.00
C TRP A 63 10.53 -0.48 -16.10
N ASP A 64 10.78 -1.73 -15.76
CA ASP A 64 9.77 -2.79 -15.68
C ASP A 64 9.61 -3.33 -14.25
N ILE A 65 8.40 -3.75 -13.87
CA ILE A 65 8.12 -4.20 -12.50
C ILE A 65 8.92 -5.45 -12.10
N THR A 66 9.29 -6.29 -13.06
CA THR A 66 10.08 -7.50 -12.82
C THR A 66 11.51 -7.20 -12.38
N GLU A 67 12.03 -6.01 -12.69
CA GLU A 67 13.37 -5.57 -12.32
C GLU A 67 13.48 -5.18 -10.84
N GLY A 68 12.35 -5.05 -10.13
CA GLY A 68 12.32 -4.62 -8.73
C GLY A 68 12.59 -3.12 -8.55
N VAL A 69 12.70 -2.68 -7.30
CA VAL A 69 13.04 -1.29 -6.96
C VAL A 69 14.54 -1.08 -7.17
N PRO A 70 14.99 -0.09 -7.98
CA PRO A 70 16.42 0.16 -8.13
C PRO A 70 17.07 0.57 -6.81
N ASP A 71 18.18 -0.07 -6.45
CA ASP A 71 18.88 0.11 -5.15
C ASP A 71 19.32 1.55 -4.87
N ASP A 72 19.60 2.33 -5.91
CA ASP A 72 20.03 3.72 -5.79
C ASP A 72 18.87 4.72 -5.76
N LEU A 73 17.66 4.31 -6.15
CA LEU A 73 16.48 5.17 -6.23
C LEU A 73 16.13 5.87 -4.92
N PRO A 74 16.15 5.22 -3.73
CA PRO A 74 15.81 5.88 -2.47
C PRO A 74 16.68 7.10 -2.19
N ALA A 75 17.98 7.03 -2.53
CA ALA A 75 18.92 8.12 -2.31
C ALA A 75 18.58 9.36 -3.15
N TRP A 76 17.96 9.17 -4.32
CA TRP A 76 17.53 10.27 -5.18
C TRP A 76 16.38 11.08 -4.59
N ARG A 77 15.64 10.58 -3.61
CA ARG A 77 14.50 11.29 -3.02
C ARG A 77 14.88 12.67 -2.48
N GLU A 78 16.08 12.81 -1.91
CA GLU A 78 16.58 14.08 -1.35
C GLU A 78 16.90 15.13 -2.42
N VAL A 79 17.09 14.71 -3.68
CA VAL A 79 17.42 15.58 -4.82
C VAL A 79 16.16 16.21 -5.44
N PHE A 80 14.97 15.69 -5.10
CA PHE A 80 13.70 16.17 -5.62
C PHE A 80 12.94 16.96 -4.56
N SER A 81 12.16 17.96 -5.00
CA SER A 81 11.09 18.47 -4.15
C SER A 81 10.07 17.36 -3.91
N VAL A 82 9.38 17.40 -2.77
CA VAL A 82 8.35 16.39 -2.43
C VAL A 82 7.29 16.29 -3.55
N GLY A 83 6.86 17.44 -4.11
CA GLY A 83 5.89 17.47 -5.19
C GLY A 83 6.40 16.90 -6.51
N ASP A 84 7.67 17.16 -6.87
CA ASP A 84 8.26 16.61 -8.10
C ASP A 84 8.47 15.10 -8.01
N TRP A 85 8.87 14.61 -6.83
CA TRP A 85 9.01 13.18 -6.55
C TRP A 85 7.68 12.46 -6.72
N ASP A 86 6.64 12.95 -6.05
CA ASP A 86 5.29 12.38 -6.12
C ASP A 86 4.75 12.39 -7.56
N THR A 87 4.92 13.52 -8.27
CA THR A 87 4.49 13.65 -9.67
C THR A 87 5.23 12.66 -10.59
N MET A 88 6.52 12.45 -10.36
CA MET A 88 7.32 11.49 -11.10
C MET A 88 6.85 10.05 -10.86
N MET A 89 6.63 9.68 -9.59
CA MET A 89 6.13 8.36 -9.21
C MET A 89 4.73 8.10 -9.80
N LEU A 90 3.82 9.06 -9.67
CA LEU A 90 2.46 8.99 -10.22
C LEU A 90 2.45 8.84 -11.75
N LYS A 91 3.42 9.45 -12.44
CA LYS A 91 3.48 9.43 -13.90
C LYS A 91 4.08 8.15 -14.46
N TYR A 92 5.14 7.62 -13.84
CA TYR A 92 5.94 6.54 -14.45
C TYR A 92 5.83 5.20 -13.75
N ILE A 93 5.55 5.18 -12.44
CA ILE A 93 5.59 3.97 -11.62
C ILE A 93 4.19 3.49 -11.26
N VAL A 94 3.37 4.36 -10.67
CA VAL A 94 2.03 3.99 -10.17
C VAL A 94 1.14 3.33 -11.23
N PRO A 95 1.11 3.78 -12.51
CA PRO A 95 0.31 3.11 -13.54
C PRO A 95 0.74 1.66 -13.77
N LYS A 96 2.05 1.37 -13.71
CA LYS A 96 2.62 0.02 -13.87
C LYS A 96 2.28 -0.88 -12.67
N LEU A 97 2.40 -0.35 -11.45
CA LEU A 97 1.97 -1.05 -10.24
C LEU A 97 0.48 -1.41 -10.29
N GLY A 98 -0.35 -0.46 -10.73
CA GLY A 98 -1.79 -0.66 -10.90
C GLY A 98 -2.10 -1.72 -11.95
N SER A 99 -1.43 -1.69 -13.11
CA SER A 99 -1.60 -2.71 -14.15
C SER A 99 -1.20 -4.11 -13.65
N THR A 100 -0.10 -4.23 -12.90
CA THR A 100 0.33 -5.53 -12.36
C THR A 100 -0.68 -6.07 -11.36
N LEU A 101 -1.19 -5.24 -10.43
CA LEU A 101 -2.27 -5.68 -9.56
C LEU A 101 -3.53 -6.01 -10.33
N ARG A 102 -3.85 -5.30 -11.41
CA ARG A 102 -5.07 -5.55 -12.18
C ARG A 102 -5.00 -6.86 -12.97
N GLU A 103 -3.89 -7.10 -13.64
CA GLU A 103 -3.73 -8.14 -14.66
C GLU A 103 -3.18 -9.44 -14.06
N GLU A 104 -2.11 -9.35 -13.27
CA GLU A 104 -1.35 -10.48 -12.75
C GLU A 104 -1.86 -10.94 -11.38
N PHE A 105 -2.24 -10.00 -10.49
CA PHE A 105 -2.68 -10.39 -9.15
C PHE A 105 -4.09 -11.00 -9.17
N ARG A 106 -4.19 -12.23 -8.67
CA ARG A 106 -5.44 -12.96 -8.47
C ARG A 106 -5.49 -13.49 -7.04
N VAL A 107 -6.66 -13.36 -6.41
CA VAL A 107 -6.90 -13.94 -5.09
C VAL A 107 -7.41 -15.36 -5.30
N ASN A 108 -6.60 -16.36 -4.93
CA ASN A 108 -6.93 -17.77 -5.11
C ASN A 108 -6.57 -18.55 -3.83
N PRO A 109 -7.56 -18.87 -2.98
CA PRO A 109 -7.32 -19.57 -1.71
C PRO A 109 -6.63 -20.93 -1.83
N ARG A 110 -6.67 -21.60 -2.99
CA ARG A 110 -6.06 -22.92 -3.19
C ARG A 110 -4.59 -22.85 -3.62
N SER A 111 -4.21 -21.78 -4.32
CA SER A 111 -2.89 -21.61 -4.92
C SER A 111 -2.63 -20.12 -5.10
N GLN A 112 -2.31 -19.45 -3.99
CA GLN A 112 -2.09 -18.02 -3.98
C GLN A 112 -0.69 -17.69 -4.51
N ASP A 113 -0.63 -16.88 -5.57
CA ASP A 113 0.63 -16.24 -6.02
C ASP A 113 0.76 -14.87 -5.35
N MET A 114 1.83 -14.69 -4.58
CA MET A 114 2.12 -13.45 -3.84
C MET A 114 3.03 -12.51 -4.63
N ALA A 115 3.74 -13.00 -5.66
CA ALA A 115 4.78 -12.23 -6.34
C ALA A 115 4.30 -10.90 -6.93
N PRO A 116 3.10 -10.79 -7.55
CA PRO A 116 2.58 -9.51 -8.02
C PRO A 116 2.35 -8.51 -6.88
N LEU A 117 1.83 -8.96 -5.74
CA LEU A 117 1.55 -8.10 -4.60
C LEU A 117 2.84 -7.67 -3.90
N GLU A 118 3.77 -8.60 -3.67
CA GLU A 118 5.06 -8.31 -3.04
C GLU A 118 5.88 -7.29 -3.84
N ARG A 119 5.93 -7.43 -5.17
CA ARG A 119 6.60 -6.45 -6.05
C ARG A 119 5.98 -5.06 -5.92
N VAL A 120 4.67 -4.97 -5.74
CA VAL A 120 3.98 -3.68 -5.55
C VAL A 120 4.24 -3.11 -4.15
N LEU A 121 4.21 -3.94 -3.11
CA LEU A 121 4.48 -3.53 -1.73
C LEU A 121 5.94 -3.07 -1.52
N ALA A 122 6.89 -3.60 -2.29
CA ALA A 122 8.28 -3.15 -2.28
C ALA A 122 8.42 -1.65 -2.60
N TRP A 123 7.48 -1.06 -3.34
CA TRP A 123 7.47 0.37 -3.65
C TRP A 123 6.85 1.25 -2.56
N ALA A 124 6.16 0.67 -1.56
CA ALA A 124 5.46 1.43 -0.54
C ALA A 124 6.33 2.47 0.20
N PRO A 125 7.60 2.21 0.56
CA PRO A 125 8.45 3.20 1.24
C PRO A 125 8.79 4.44 0.39
N LEU A 126 8.69 4.34 -0.93
CA LEU A 126 9.00 5.42 -1.88
C LEU A 126 7.76 6.21 -2.32
N LEU A 127 6.57 5.73 -1.96
CA LEU A 127 5.30 6.34 -2.33
C LEU A 127 4.66 7.02 -1.12
N ARG A 128 3.87 8.05 -1.38
CA ARG A 128 2.99 8.62 -0.36
C ARG A 128 1.94 7.57 0.05
N GLY A 129 1.69 7.42 1.35
CA GLY A 129 0.75 6.43 1.87
C GLY A 129 -0.65 6.50 1.23
N SER A 130 -1.13 7.71 0.89
CA SER A 130 -2.41 7.88 0.19
C SER A 130 -2.45 7.22 -1.20
N ILE A 131 -1.30 7.17 -1.90
CA ILE A 131 -1.18 6.52 -3.21
C ILE A 131 -1.25 5.00 -3.02
N VAL A 132 -0.50 4.45 -2.07
CA VAL A 132 -0.52 3.01 -1.73
C VAL A 132 -1.92 2.58 -1.33
N ALA A 133 -2.56 3.35 -0.45
CA ALA A 133 -3.94 3.09 0.00
C ALA A 133 -4.93 3.08 -1.16
N SER A 134 -4.81 4.06 -2.08
CA SER A 134 -5.69 4.14 -3.27
C SER A 134 -5.47 2.96 -4.22
N LEU A 135 -4.22 2.53 -4.39
CA LEU A 135 -3.87 1.39 -5.24
C LEU A 135 -4.48 0.09 -4.70
N LEU A 136 -4.32 -0.17 -3.40
CA LEU A 136 -4.90 -1.35 -2.74
C LEU A 136 -6.43 -1.30 -2.73
N ALA A 137 -7.01 -0.13 -2.44
CA ALA A 137 -8.46 0.08 -2.48
C ALA A 137 -9.06 -0.20 -3.86
N ALA A 138 -8.36 0.18 -4.93
CA ALA A 138 -8.83 0.00 -6.30
C ALA A 138 -8.60 -1.42 -6.85
N GLU A 139 -7.43 -2.02 -6.61
CA GLU A 139 -7.00 -3.21 -7.34
C GLU A 139 -6.92 -4.49 -6.47
N PHE A 140 -6.71 -4.36 -5.15
CA PHE A 140 -6.60 -5.49 -4.23
C PHE A 140 -7.95 -5.82 -3.56
N PHE A 141 -8.54 -4.86 -2.84
CA PHE A 141 -9.71 -5.12 -2.00
C PHE A 141 -10.94 -5.63 -2.76
N PRO A 142 -11.26 -5.16 -3.98
CA PRO A 142 -12.42 -5.69 -4.69
C PRO A 142 -12.27 -7.20 -4.97
N LYS A 143 -11.09 -7.63 -5.40
CA LYS A 143 -10.78 -9.05 -5.65
C LYS A 143 -10.83 -9.88 -4.37
N TRP A 144 -10.27 -9.34 -3.30
CA TRP A 144 -10.23 -10.02 -2.00
C TRP A 144 -11.63 -10.15 -1.39
N LEU A 145 -12.43 -9.08 -1.39
CA LEU A 145 -13.80 -9.09 -0.88
C LEU A 145 -14.71 -10.01 -1.69
N GLU A 146 -14.53 -10.09 -3.02
CA GLU A 146 -15.31 -11.01 -3.86
C GLU A 146 -15.04 -12.47 -3.49
N VAL A 147 -13.78 -12.85 -3.30
CA VAL A 147 -13.43 -14.23 -2.86
C VAL A 147 -13.98 -14.52 -1.46
N LEU A 148 -13.90 -13.54 -0.55
CA LEU A 148 -14.51 -13.66 0.77
C LEU A 148 -16.01 -13.89 0.67
N HIS A 149 -16.72 -13.10 -0.13
CA HIS A 149 -18.15 -13.27 -0.36
C HIS A 149 -18.49 -14.67 -0.88
N ILE A 150 -17.75 -15.16 -1.89
CA ILE A 150 -17.90 -16.51 -2.45
C ILE A 150 -17.77 -17.60 -1.37
N TRP A 151 -16.83 -17.43 -0.44
CA TRP A 151 -16.66 -18.35 0.69
C TRP A 151 -17.84 -18.32 1.66
N LEU A 152 -18.36 -17.12 1.96
CA LEU A 152 -19.44 -16.92 2.91
C LEU A 152 -20.81 -17.39 2.41
N VAL A 153 -21.04 -17.40 1.09
CA VAL A 153 -22.31 -17.87 0.49
C VAL A 153 -22.34 -19.37 0.18
N GLN A 154 -21.32 -20.13 0.57
CA GLN A 154 -21.35 -21.59 0.41
C GLN A 154 -22.43 -22.21 1.32
N PRO A 155 -23.01 -23.38 0.95
CA PRO A 155 -24.07 -24.00 1.75
C PRO A 155 -23.68 -24.35 3.20
N ARG A 156 -22.38 -24.56 3.46
CA ARG A 156 -21.80 -24.79 4.78
C ARG A 156 -20.41 -24.15 4.85
N PRO A 157 -20.32 -22.84 5.08
CA PRO A 157 -19.03 -22.15 5.13
C PRO A 157 -18.25 -22.58 6.37
N ASN A 158 -16.96 -22.86 6.23
CA ASN A 158 -16.08 -23.08 7.36
C ASN A 158 -15.55 -21.73 7.89
N PHE A 159 -16.23 -21.17 8.89
CA PHE A 159 -15.85 -19.85 9.43
C PHE A 159 -14.47 -19.83 10.11
N GLU A 160 -13.96 -20.97 10.57
CA GLU A 160 -12.61 -21.07 11.11
C GLU A 160 -11.57 -20.85 10.01
N GLU A 161 -11.72 -21.52 8.87
CA GLU A 161 -10.86 -21.33 7.70
C GLU A 161 -10.98 -19.90 7.16
N VAL A 162 -12.19 -19.33 7.11
CA VAL A 162 -12.41 -17.92 6.71
C VAL A 162 -11.63 -16.97 7.62
N ALA A 163 -11.68 -17.18 8.95
CA ALA A 163 -10.99 -16.35 9.91
C ALA A 163 -9.46 -16.47 9.80
N GLN A 164 -8.93 -17.69 9.61
CA GLN A 164 -7.52 -17.92 9.38
C GLN A 164 -7.05 -17.24 8.08
N TRP A 165 -7.84 -17.35 7.01
CA TRP A 165 -7.56 -16.70 5.73
C TRP A 165 -7.57 -15.16 5.84
N TYR A 166 -8.53 -14.58 6.57
CA TYR A 166 -8.55 -13.15 6.88
C TYR A 166 -7.29 -12.73 7.65
N ALA A 167 -6.90 -13.47 8.68
CA ALA A 167 -5.74 -13.17 9.50
C ALA A 167 -4.43 -13.25 8.69
N PHE A 168 -4.30 -14.26 7.83
CA PHE A 168 -3.18 -14.37 6.89
C PHE A 168 -3.04 -13.12 6.03
N TRP A 169 -4.12 -12.71 5.35
CA TRP A 169 -4.08 -11.53 4.49
C TRP A 169 -3.78 -10.24 5.23
N LYS A 170 -4.31 -10.08 6.45
CA LYS A 170 -3.98 -8.92 7.28
C LYS A 170 -2.49 -8.91 7.64
N GLY A 171 -1.89 -10.08 7.91
CA GLY A 171 -0.47 -10.24 8.24
C GLY A 171 0.51 -10.01 7.07
N VAL A 172 0.04 -9.99 5.82
CA VAL A 172 0.88 -9.67 4.64
C VAL A 172 1.32 -8.19 4.64
N PHE A 173 0.51 -7.31 5.22
CA PHE A 173 0.76 -5.87 5.20
C PHE A 173 1.50 -5.42 6.47
N SER A 174 2.44 -4.48 6.31
CA SER A 174 3.09 -3.84 7.45
C SER A 174 2.12 -2.95 8.24
N GLU A 175 2.42 -2.71 9.51
CA GLU A 175 1.63 -1.84 10.39
C GLU A 175 1.39 -0.45 9.78
N ASP A 176 2.40 0.14 9.12
CA ASP A 176 2.28 1.43 8.45
C ASP A 176 1.24 1.43 7.32
N ILE A 177 1.10 0.31 6.61
CA ILE A 177 0.12 0.14 5.53
C ILE A 177 -1.26 -0.14 6.12
N LEU A 178 -1.35 -0.97 7.16
CA LEU A 178 -2.59 -1.28 7.87
C LEU A 178 -3.20 -0.03 8.52
N ALA A 179 -2.37 0.90 8.98
CA ALA A 179 -2.80 2.17 9.56
C ALA A 179 -3.40 3.16 8.53
N LEU A 180 -3.26 2.90 7.23
CA LEU A 180 -3.81 3.76 6.19
C LEU A 180 -5.36 3.65 6.18
N PRO A 181 -6.10 4.78 6.23
CA PRO A 181 -7.56 4.75 6.38
C PRO A 181 -8.28 3.87 5.36
N ALA A 182 -7.96 3.98 4.07
CA ALA A 182 -8.64 3.18 3.04
C ALA A 182 -8.30 1.67 3.12
N VAL A 183 -7.14 1.31 3.67
CA VAL A 183 -6.74 -0.09 3.90
C VAL A 183 -7.49 -0.65 5.11
N HIS A 184 -7.49 0.10 6.21
CA HIS A 184 -8.28 -0.20 7.39
C HIS A 184 -9.77 -0.39 7.05
N ASP A 185 -10.34 0.51 6.25
CA ASP A 185 -11.74 0.43 5.80
C ASP A 185 -11.99 -0.79 4.88
N GLY A 186 -11.02 -1.17 4.06
CA GLY A 186 -11.07 -2.38 3.25
C GLY A 186 -11.23 -3.65 4.10
N PHE A 187 -10.39 -3.81 5.12
CA PHE A 187 -10.47 -4.94 6.05
C PHE A 187 -11.72 -4.91 6.92
N THR A 188 -12.12 -3.72 7.40
CA THR A 188 -13.35 -3.54 8.18
C THR A 188 -14.59 -3.97 7.40
N ARG A 189 -14.65 -3.67 6.09
CA ARG A 189 -15.72 -4.17 5.21
C ARG A 189 -15.75 -5.70 5.12
N GLY A 190 -14.59 -6.35 5.05
CA GLY A 190 -14.51 -7.80 5.08
C GLY A 190 -15.07 -8.38 6.38
N LEU A 191 -14.71 -7.79 7.52
CA LEU A 191 -15.24 -8.21 8.82
C LEU A 191 -16.76 -8.02 8.92
N GLN A 192 -17.29 -6.90 8.40
CA GLN A 192 -18.73 -6.65 8.35
C GLN A 192 -19.47 -7.70 7.50
N LEU A 193 -18.89 -8.10 6.36
CA LEU A 193 -19.44 -9.16 5.51
C LEU A 193 -19.48 -10.51 6.25
N MET A 194 -18.41 -10.85 6.98
CA MET A 194 -18.36 -12.06 7.80
C MET A 194 -19.44 -12.06 8.89
N ASN A 195 -19.58 -10.95 9.63
CA ASN A 195 -20.59 -10.83 10.69
C ASN A 195 -22.02 -10.96 10.12
N MET A 196 -22.31 -10.29 9.01
CA MET A 196 -23.62 -10.38 8.37
C MET A 196 -23.91 -11.80 7.84
N ALA A 197 -22.91 -12.52 7.34
CA ALA A 197 -23.08 -13.92 6.92
C ALA A 197 -23.42 -14.83 8.11
N ILE A 198 -22.79 -14.61 9.27
CA ILE A 198 -23.11 -15.35 10.51
C ILE A 198 -24.54 -15.05 10.97
N GLU A 199 -24.93 -13.78 10.97
CA GLU A 199 -26.30 -13.35 11.35
C GLU A 199 -27.38 -13.93 10.43
N LEU A 200 -27.11 -14.01 9.13
CA LEU A 200 -28.03 -14.57 8.14
C LEU A 200 -28.10 -16.10 8.18
N GLY A 201 -27.06 -16.78 8.65
CA GLY A 201 -26.97 -18.23 8.73
C GLY A 201 -27.36 -18.93 7.41
N PRO A 202 -28.39 -19.79 7.37
CA PRO A 202 -28.79 -20.50 6.16
C PRO A 202 -29.30 -19.58 5.03
N ASP A 203 -29.69 -18.34 5.34
CA ASP A 203 -30.17 -17.38 4.35
C ASP A 203 -29.02 -16.62 3.65
N ALA A 204 -27.79 -16.73 4.15
CA ALA A 204 -26.63 -16.00 3.63
C ALA A 204 -26.43 -16.16 2.10
N PRO A 205 -26.60 -17.35 1.49
CA PRO A 205 -26.41 -17.51 0.06
C PRO A 205 -27.34 -16.66 -0.83
N THR A 206 -28.50 -16.26 -0.30
CA THR A 206 -29.50 -15.49 -1.05
C THR A 206 -29.57 -14.02 -0.61
N LYS A 207 -29.30 -13.73 0.66
CA LYS A 207 -29.48 -12.40 1.25
C LYS A 207 -28.18 -11.61 1.45
N LEU A 208 -27.02 -12.26 1.40
CA LEU A 208 -25.74 -11.57 1.61
C LEU A 208 -25.41 -10.68 0.39
N PRO A 209 -25.37 -9.34 0.54
CA PRO A 209 -25.06 -8.44 -0.55
C PRO A 209 -23.65 -8.69 -1.09
N ARG A 210 -23.51 -8.57 -2.41
CA ARG A 210 -22.20 -8.63 -3.04
C ARG A 210 -21.40 -7.37 -2.69
N PRO A 211 -20.07 -7.47 -2.53
CA PRO A 211 -19.24 -6.30 -2.25
C PRO A 211 -19.31 -5.27 -3.40
N ASP A 212 -19.73 -4.05 -3.10
CA ASP A 212 -19.75 -2.98 -4.10
C ASP A 212 -18.32 -2.56 -4.47
N HIS A 213 -17.96 -2.76 -5.73
CA HIS A 213 -16.61 -2.47 -6.25
C HIS A 213 -16.36 -0.96 -6.46
N ASN A 214 -17.39 -0.12 -6.36
CA ASN A 214 -17.38 1.26 -6.86
C ASN A 214 -17.71 2.32 -5.80
N ARG A 215 -17.83 1.97 -4.51
CA ARG A 215 -18.09 2.95 -3.44
C ARG A 215 -16.81 3.67 -3.03
N ASN A 216 -16.28 4.50 -3.93
CA ASN A 216 -15.46 5.66 -3.58
C ASN A 216 -16.37 6.86 -3.26
N SER A 217 -17.39 6.67 -2.43
CA SER A 217 -18.15 7.80 -1.87
C SER A 217 -18.19 7.69 -0.36
N PRO A 218 -17.85 8.77 0.37
CA PRO A 218 -18.20 8.88 1.77
C PRO A 218 -19.72 8.70 1.87
N ALA A 219 -20.18 8.02 2.93
CA ALA A 219 -21.59 7.79 3.21
C ALA A 219 -22.42 9.06 2.98
N PRO A 220 -23.67 8.97 2.49
CA PRO A 220 -24.53 10.14 2.38
C PRO A 220 -24.82 10.64 3.80
N THR A 221 -24.19 11.74 4.19
CA THR A 221 -24.58 12.50 5.37
C THR A 221 -26.00 13.00 5.12
N ALA A 222 -26.97 12.35 5.76
CA ALA A 222 -28.33 12.84 5.83
C ALA A 222 -28.31 14.31 6.29
N THR A 223 -28.65 15.21 5.37
CA THR A 223 -28.62 16.64 5.60
C THR A 223 -29.89 17.06 6.33
N THR A 224 -29.92 16.90 7.65
CA THR A 224 -30.98 17.49 8.47
C THR A 224 -30.49 18.86 8.95
N LYS A 225 -30.94 19.92 8.29
CA LYS A 225 -30.77 21.31 8.76
C LYS A 225 -31.50 21.48 10.09
N GLY A 226 -30.82 21.97 11.13
CA GLY A 226 -31.51 22.43 12.33
C GLY A 226 -30.65 22.73 13.57
N ARG A 227 -30.23 24.00 13.68
CA ARG A 227 -29.98 24.81 14.91
C ARG A 227 -28.76 24.52 15.81
N THR A 228 -28.15 25.65 16.14
CA THR A 228 -26.99 25.95 16.99
C THR A 228 -27.19 25.66 18.49
N ALA A 229 -26.18 25.13 19.17
CA ALA A 229 -25.64 25.67 20.44
C ALA A 229 -24.47 24.82 21.03
N ALA A 230 -23.46 25.55 21.53
CA ALA A 230 -22.57 25.30 22.67
C ALA A 230 -21.66 24.04 22.71
N ALA A 231 -20.36 24.33 22.84
CA ALA A 231 -19.28 23.40 23.09
C ALA A 231 -19.21 22.95 24.56
N ALA A 232 -19.05 21.64 24.77
CA ALA A 232 -18.48 21.06 25.98
C ALA A 232 -17.57 19.88 25.58
N LYS A 233 -16.32 19.89 26.06
CA LYS A 233 -15.29 18.88 25.79
C LYS A 233 -15.42 17.76 26.82
N SER A 234 -15.50 16.51 26.35
CA SER A 234 -15.35 15.29 27.15
C SER A 234 -14.19 14.46 26.58
N PRO A 235 -13.40 13.76 27.42
CA PRO A 235 -12.22 13.02 26.98
C PRO A 235 -12.59 11.68 26.30
N PRO A 236 -11.72 11.10 25.46
CA PRO A 236 -12.04 9.90 24.70
C PRO A 236 -12.10 8.66 25.61
N THR A 237 -13.26 8.02 25.63
CA THR A 237 -13.47 6.69 26.19
C THR A 237 -12.65 5.67 25.40
N ARG A 238 -11.84 4.88 26.11
CA ARG A 238 -11.08 3.75 25.57
C ARG A 238 -11.99 2.84 24.75
N LEU A 239 -11.64 2.61 23.49
CA LEU A 239 -12.22 1.54 22.68
C LEU A 239 -11.81 0.21 23.34
N GLN A 240 -12.76 -0.47 23.98
CA GLN A 240 -12.59 -1.89 24.28
C GLN A 240 -12.68 -2.62 22.94
N GLU A 241 -11.55 -3.11 22.46
CA GLU A 241 -11.50 -4.04 21.34
C GLU A 241 -12.28 -5.31 21.72
N ILE A 242 -13.49 -5.45 21.16
CA ILE A 242 -14.15 -6.75 21.12
C ILE A 242 -13.37 -7.56 20.09
N THR A 243 -12.41 -8.34 20.57
CA THR A 243 -11.58 -9.21 19.74
C THR A 243 -12.38 -10.44 19.30
N PHE A 244 -12.08 -10.97 18.11
CA PHE A 244 -12.70 -12.19 17.56
C PHE A 244 -12.70 -13.36 18.57
N ARG A 245 -11.66 -13.45 19.39
CA ARG A 245 -11.56 -14.40 20.52
C ARG A 245 -12.74 -14.29 21.50
N SER A 246 -13.15 -13.07 21.86
CA SER A 246 -14.28 -12.83 22.76
C SER A 246 -15.61 -13.31 22.18
N ILE A 247 -15.77 -13.27 20.85
CA ILE A 247 -16.99 -13.68 20.16
C ILE A 247 -17.04 -15.21 20.02
N VAL A 248 -15.90 -15.83 19.71
CA VAL A 248 -15.76 -17.29 19.64
C VAL A 248 -15.96 -17.94 21.02
N GLU A 249 -15.43 -17.32 22.08
CA GLU A 249 -15.60 -17.79 23.46
C GLU A 249 -17.07 -17.68 23.92
N ASP A 250 -17.77 -16.59 23.61
CA ASP A 250 -19.19 -16.38 23.97
C ASP A 250 -20.14 -17.32 23.21
N PHE A 251 -19.87 -17.57 21.92
CA PHE A 251 -20.64 -18.53 21.11
C PHE A 251 -20.46 -19.98 21.59
N ALA A 252 -19.22 -20.37 21.94
CA ALA A 252 -18.92 -21.70 22.47
C ALA A 252 -19.59 -21.95 23.83
N ALA A 253 -19.61 -20.94 24.71
CA ALA A 253 -20.28 -21.01 26.00
C ALA A 253 -21.80 -21.18 25.87
N THR A 254 -22.42 -20.50 24.89
CA THR A 254 -23.88 -20.59 24.65
C THR A 254 -24.33 -21.95 24.12
N HIS A 255 -23.43 -22.69 23.47
CA HIS A 255 -23.73 -23.99 22.85
C HIS A 255 -23.13 -25.20 23.61
N ASN A 256 -22.70 -25.02 24.86
CA ASN A 256 -22.04 -26.04 25.71
C ASN A 256 -20.81 -26.70 25.04
N LEU A 257 -20.10 -25.97 24.18
CA LEU A 257 -18.88 -26.45 23.55
C LEU A 257 -17.68 -26.06 24.42
N MET A 258 -16.98 -27.05 24.99
CA MET A 258 -15.79 -26.79 25.81
C MET A 258 -14.57 -26.51 24.92
N PHE A 259 -13.85 -25.44 25.26
CA PHE A 259 -12.55 -25.12 24.67
C PHE A 259 -11.47 -26.02 25.26
N PHE A 260 -10.83 -26.83 24.42
CA PHE A 260 -9.56 -27.46 24.77
C PHE A 260 -8.41 -26.65 24.19
N ALA A 261 -7.70 -25.92 25.03
CA ALA A 261 -6.41 -25.38 24.67
C ALA A 261 -5.42 -26.55 24.58
N LEU A 262 -5.10 -26.98 23.36
CA LEU A 262 -3.97 -27.89 23.14
C LEU A 262 -2.68 -27.08 23.33
N TRP A 263 -2.22 -27.04 24.58
CA TRP A 263 -0.86 -26.65 24.90
C TRP A 263 0.11 -27.68 24.29
N PRO A 264 1.19 -27.26 23.61
CA PRO A 264 2.24 -28.19 23.21
C PRO A 264 2.98 -28.65 24.48
N CYS A 265 2.75 -29.90 24.88
CA CYS A 265 3.61 -30.59 25.85
C CYS A 265 5.01 -30.85 25.22
N PRO A 266 6.04 -30.98 26.06
CA PRO A 266 7.34 -30.28 25.95
C PRO A 266 8.25 -30.69 24.80
#